data_AF-A0A7S4VW60-F1
#
_entry.id   AF-A0A7S4VW60-F1
#
_cell.length_a   1.000
_cell.length_b   1.000
_cell.length_c   1.000
_cell.angle_alpha   90.00
_cell.angle_beta   90.00
_cell.angle_gamma   90.00
#
_symmetry.space_group_name_H-M   'P 1'
#
loop_
_entity.id
_entity.type
_entity.pdbx_description
1 polymer ?
#
loop_
_entity_poly.entity_id
_entity_poly.type
_entity_poly.pdbx_seq_one_letter_code
_entity_poly.pdbx_strand_id
1 'polypeptide(L)'
;MTTTNHTFIDTSTECAICLTPLNNDTDDDDKTNKTITLKCGHRWHLNCLKEQLQHAQPNRSRRLLFSGCTCAKCGTFCNHPELDQFTRKTDVLRARVDDLIVEQLQIDTAAAWKDAATAEKSRLMEQARRSYAFYLCTSCDEPYFGGTIECADEEEGERPGEDRLCPQCSPKSQIVCRNPVEHRGYHVWKCRYCCNPSRYVCYGTVHFCEECHDRNSQRVKEHQRRRSNMGRPGQQVTMPPLEPIPCRGGDLCNTHPKPNGHDCHLNGPSHKCEQVYHCAWCISTPSSFTNNNAVVEEEPGSQNLIINPSGERGMVGWKQVNRTMNWRVEQSEVPLNESTTTNFVSSFQWCGMSQTIPLHRIVYNPSSVRLEVSAKFMGRTDCPSVFQMQVVLLDDERRVVHRVETSALSAPADYWERSCLIIEPTRGAYEVVIMVFGKDERFWQGNFGSKVAGCSVRILCPEHELENVLRPGGILERDERPKEHGLLFLLSNLLFPIALVLFAWLFLE
;
A
#
# COMPACT_ATOMS: atom_id res chain seq x y z
N MET A 1 48.55 12.10 -1.36
CA MET A 1 48.84 13.15 -0.36
C MET A 1 48.23 12.69 0.94
N THR A 2 49.07 12.25 1.87
CA THR A 2 48.71 11.83 3.23
C THR A 2 48.18 13.03 4.01
N THR A 3 46.87 13.10 4.20
CA THR A 3 46.21 14.12 5.03
C THR A 3 46.56 13.87 6.48
N THR A 4 47.30 14.80 7.06
CA THR A 4 47.49 14.93 8.50
C THR A 4 46.13 15.13 9.17
N ASN A 5 45.67 14.12 9.92
CA ASN A 5 44.52 14.24 10.82
C ASN A 5 44.88 15.23 11.93
N HIS A 6 44.70 16.53 11.69
CA HIS A 6 44.50 17.46 12.79
C HIS A 6 43.18 17.08 13.45
N THR A 7 43.25 16.40 14.59
CA THR A 7 42.11 16.17 15.47
C THR A 7 41.63 17.54 15.94
N PHE A 8 40.57 18.04 15.31
CA PHE A 8 39.86 19.24 15.75
C PHE A 8 39.44 19.07 17.21
N ILE A 9 39.79 20.03 18.06
CA ILE A 9 39.44 20.07 19.49
C ILE A 9 38.47 21.22 19.69
N ASP A 10 37.24 20.90 20.10
CA ASP A 10 36.23 21.91 20.43
C ASP A 10 36.54 22.56 21.79
N THR A 11 36.91 23.84 21.78
CA THR A 11 37.22 24.65 22.97
C THR A 11 36.00 25.31 23.61
N SER A 12 34.79 25.00 23.14
CA SER A 12 33.56 25.58 23.69
C SER A 12 33.40 25.22 25.17
N THR A 13 33.09 26.22 25.99
CA THR A 13 32.82 26.05 27.43
C THR A 13 31.35 25.75 27.73
N GLU A 14 30.45 26.03 26.77
CA GLU A 14 29.00 25.91 26.93
C GLU A 14 28.37 25.09 25.79
N CYS A 15 27.24 24.45 26.10
CA CYS A 15 26.45 23.70 25.14
C CYS A 15 25.61 24.66 24.30
N ALA A 16 25.71 24.60 22.97
CA ALA A 16 24.98 25.53 22.10
C ALA A 16 23.48 25.23 21.95
N ILE A 17 22.95 24.20 22.63
CA ILE A 17 21.50 23.91 22.69
C ILE A 17 20.86 24.56 23.91
N CYS A 18 21.38 24.28 25.11
CA CYS A 18 20.81 24.76 26.38
C CYS A 18 21.57 25.93 27.02
N LEU A 19 22.72 26.31 26.47
CA LEU A 19 23.59 27.39 26.94
C LEU A 19 24.17 27.17 28.34
N THR A 20 24.18 25.93 28.84
CA THR A 20 24.80 25.60 30.14
C THR A 20 26.23 25.05 29.97
N PRO A 21 27.09 25.12 31.02
CA PRO A 21 28.49 24.70 30.93
C PRO A 21 28.70 23.22 30.56
N LEU A 22 29.67 22.96 29.69
CA LEU A 22 30.16 21.62 29.32
C LEU A 22 31.27 21.23 30.31
N ASN A 23 30.89 20.81 31.51
CA ASN A 23 31.86 20.35 32.52
C ASN A 23 32.47 19.01 32.10
N ASN A 24 33.78 18.86 32.32
CA ASN A 24 34.54 17.66 31.96
C ASN A 24 34.73 16.69 33.12
N ASP A 25 34.63 17.13 34.37
CA ASP A 25 34.94 16.32 35.54
C ASP A 25 34.10 16.82 36.71
N THR A 26 33.38 15.91 37.39
CA THR A 26 33.50 15.63 38.82
C THR A 26 32.47 14.57 39.23
N ASP A 27 32.87 13.78 40.22
CA ASP A 27 32.13 12.76 40.97
C ASP A 27 30.77 13.20 41.56
N ASP A 28 29.84 13.64 40.73
CA ASP A 28 28.48 13.99 41.14
C ASP A 28 27.47 13.04 40.49
N ASP A 29 26.63 12.45 41.34
CA ASP A 29 25.59 11.45 41.04
C ASP A 29 24.49 11.96 40.08
N ASP A 30 24.65 13.16 39.52
CA ASP A 30 23.69 13.82 38.64
C ASP A 30 23.90 13.39 37.17
N LYS A 31 23.32 12.23 36.82
CA LYS A 31 23.31 11.63 35.48
C LYS A 31 22.71 12.50 34.37
N THR A 32 22.18 13.69 34.69
CA THR A 32 21.43 14.54 33.75
C THR A 32 22.32 15.31 32.76
N ASN A 33 23.58 15.61 33.11
CA ASN A 33 24.45 16.51 32.32
C ASN A 33 25.75 15.86 31.80
N LYS A 34 25.71 14.58 31.41
CA LYS A 34 26.86 13.91 30.77
C LYS A 34 27.27 14.63 29.48
N THR A 35 28.54 15.03 29.36
CA THR A 35 29.12 15.62 28.14
C THR A 35 29.69 14.54 27.22
N ILE A 36 29.42 14.63 25.92
CA ILE A 36 29.99 13.75 24.88
C ILE A 36 30.61 14.57 23.75
N THR A 37 31.52 13.95 22.99
CA THR A 37 32.14 14.54 21.79
C THR A 37 31.69 13.77 20.56
N LEU A 38 31.04 14.45 19.62
CA LEU A 38 30.61 13.84 18.35
C LEU A 38 31.83 13.52 17.47
N LYS A 39 31.65 12.66 16.46
CA LYS A 39 32.70 12.37 15.46
C LYS A 39 33.24 13.61 14.74
N CYS A 40 32.44 14.67 14.60
CA CYS A 40 32.89 15.96 14.06
C CYS A 40 33.76 16.78 15.04
N GLY A 41 34.04 16.25 16.23
CA GLY A 41 34.87 16.83 17.29
C GLY A 41 34.18 17.88 18.16
N HIS A 42 32.93 18.23 17.88
CA HIS A 42 32.15 19.17 18.71
C HIS A 42 31.58 18.52 19.98
N ARG A 43 31.63 19.25 21.10
CA ARG A 43 31.18 18.85 22.44
C ARG A 43 29.76 19.31 22.74
N TRP A 44 28.98 18.44 23.38
CA TRP A 44 27.56 18.66 23.71
C TRP A 44 27.15 17.90 24.97
N HIS A 45 26.09 18.34 25.66
CA HIS A 45 25.40 17.45 26.60
C HIS A 45 24.68 16.34 25.85
N LEU A 46 24.82 15.11 26.36
CA LEU A 46 24.17 13.93 25.82
C LEU A 46 22.66 14.10 25.78
N ASN A 47 22.06 14.63 26.86
CA ASN A 47 20.60 14.78 26.94
C ASN A 47 20.06 15.80 25.92
N CYS A 48 20.77 16.93 25.71
CA CYS A 48 20.40 17.90 24.68
C CYS A 48 20.40 17.29 23.27
N LEU A 49 21.41 16.47 22.94
CA LEU A 49 21.44 15.77 21.66
C LEU A 49 20.34 14.71 21.55
N LYS A 50 20.03 13.98 22.63
CA LYS A 50 18.92 13.03 22.65
C LYS A 50 17.58 13.72 22.39
N GLU A 51 17.30 14.83 23.09
CA GLU A 51 16.08 15.61 22.89
C GLU A 51 15.99 16.17 21.46
N GLN A 52 17.08 16.77 20.95
CA GLN A 52 17.14 17.24 19.57
C GLN A 52 16.81 16.12 18.58
N LEU A 53 17.43 14.94 18.74
CA LEU A 53 17.23 13.80 17.85
C LEU A 53 15.84 13.15 18.00
N GLN A 54 15.24 13.19 19.20
CA GLN A 54 13.86 12.75 19.43
C GLN A 54 12.86 13.68 18.72
N HIS A 55 13.05 14.99 18.80
CA HIS A 55 12.24 15.96 18.06
C HIS A 55 12.46 15.92 16.55
N ALA A 56 13.66 15.53 16.11
CA ALA A 56 14.00 15.38 14.70
C ALA A 56 13.51 14.07 14.07
N GLN A 57 12.77 13.22 14.82
CA GLN A 57 12.25 11.98 14.26
C GLN A 57 11.27 12.26 13.10
N PRO A 58 11.34 11.48 12.01
CA PRO A 58 10.46 11.65 10.86
C PRO A 58 8.97 11.63 11.21
N ASN A 59 8.22 12.55 10.61
CA ASN A 59 6.76 12.65 10.74
C ASN A 59 6.11 12.38 9.37
N ARG A 60 5.14 11.45 9.32
CA ARG A 60 4.43 11.06 8.09
C ARG A 60 3.59 12.19 7.46
N SER A 61 3.18 13.19 8.25
CA SER A 61 2.36 14.30 7.76
C SER A 61 3.17 15.36 7.02
N ARG A 62 4.49 15.38 7.19
CA ARG A 62 5.40 16.41 6.67
C ARG A 62 6.46 15.82 5.74
N ARG A 63 7.13 16.70 5.00
CA ARG A 63 8.31 16.34 4.21
C ARG A 63 9.41 15.82 5.14
N LEU A 64 10.16 14.82 4.66
CA LEU A 64 11.35 14.32 5.33
C LEU A 64 12.41 15.42 5.39
N LEU A 65 12.80 15.76 6.61
CA LEU A 65 13.85 16.71 6.91
C LEU A 65 14.85 16.04 7.86
N PHE A 66 16.13 16.14 7.53
CA PHE A 66 17.21 15.60 8.34
C PHE A 66 18.07 16.68 9.01
N SER A 67 17.70 17.96 8.87
CA SER A 67 18.44 19.08 9.46
C SER A 67 18.56 18.96 10.98
N GLY A 68 17.50 18.50 11.66
CA GLY A 68 17.52 18.23 13.10
C GLY A 68 18.43 17.07 13.52
N CYS A 69 18.93 16.26 12.59
CA CYS A 69 19.91 15.20 12.86
C CYS A 69 21.37 15.66 12.75
N THR A 70 21.60 16.94 12.49
CA THR A 70 22.94 17.52 12.29
C THR A 70 23.43 18.26 13.53
N CYS A 71 24.74 18.31 13.67
CA CYS A 71 25.43 19.12 14.68
C CYS A 71 25.17 20.60 14.38
N ALA A 72 24.51 21.31 15.28
CA ALA A 72 24.14 22.71 15.08
C ALA A 72 25.35 23.67 14.93
N LYS A 73 26.56 23.23 15.30
CA LYS A 73 27.80 24.01 15.09
C LYS A 73 28.38 23.89 13.68
N CYS A 74 28.21 22.76 12.99
CA CYS A 74 28.92 22.50 11.72
C CYS A 74 28.10 21.82 10.62
N GLY A 75 26.85 21.43 10.90
CA GLY A 75 25.98 20.74 9.95
C GLY A 75 26.34 19.28 9.66
N THR A 76 27.41 18.72 10.24
CA THR A 76 27.71 17.29 10.10
C THR A 76 26.73 16.45 10.91
N PHE A 77 26.24 15.34 10.36
CA PHE A 77 25.34 14.43 11.08
C PHE A 77 25.90 13.98 12.42
N CYS A 78 25.05 14.01 13.45
CA CYS A 78 25.40 13.56 14.78
C CYS A 78 25.75 12.07 14.74
N ASN A 79 26.95 11.72 15.20
CA ASN A 79 27.44 10.35 15.22
C ASN A 79 28.22 10.13 16.52
N HIS A 80 27.69 9.24 17.37
CA HIS A 80 28.29 8.80 18.62
C HIS A 80 27.57 7.51 19.09
N PRO A 81 28.26 6.48 19.62
CA PRO A 81 27.64 5.22 20.01
C PRO A 81 26.44 5.35 20.97
N GLU A 82 26.47 6.33 21.88
CA GLU A 82 25.37 6.59 22.83
C GLU A 82 24.11 7.20 22.19
N LEU A 83 24.19 7.61 20.92
CA LEU A 83 23.08 8.17 20.15
C LEU A 83 22.50 7.16 19.15
N ASP A 84 23.08 5.97 19.00
CA ASP A 84 22.71 4.98 17.97
C ASP A 84 21.22 4.65 17.97
N GLN A 85 20.59 4.54 19.14
CA GLN A 85 19.15 4.27 19.25
C GLN A 85 18.28 5.38 18.62
N PHE A 86 18.78 6.61 18.56
CA PHE A 86 18.06 7.77 18.01
C PHE A 86 18.42 8.05 16.54
N THR A 87 19.64 7.70 16.12
CA THR A 87 20.11 7.95 14.74
C THR A 87 19.85 6.78 13.80
N ARG A 88 19.78 5.53 14.29
CA ARG A 88 19.67 4.34 13.43
C ARG A 88 18.55 4.43 12.40
N LYS A 89 17.35 4.86 12.80
CA LYS A 89 16.20 4.99 11.89
C LYS A 89 16.47 6.06 10.82
N THR A 90 16.96 7.22 11.22
CA THR A 90 17.23 8.32 10.29
C THR A 90 18.42 8.03 9.39
N ASP A 91 19.42 7.28 9.86
CA ASP A 91 20.55 6.81 9.06
C ASP A 91 20.12 5.90 7.91
N VAL A 92 19.26 4.92 8.21
CA VAL A 92 18.67 4.03 7.19
C VAL A 92 17.83 4.82 6.18
N LEU A 93 16.99 5.75 6.65
CA LEU A 93 16.18 6.59 5.77
C LEU A 93 17.02 7.50 4.89
N ARG A 94 18.11 8.08 5.41
CA ARG A 94 19.03 8.92 4.63
C ARG A 94 19.70 8.13 3.50
N ALA A 95 20.19 6.92 3.80
CA ALA A 95 20.77 6.06 2.77
C ALA A 95 19.73 5.73 1.69
N ARG A 96 18.49 5.39 2.09
CA ARG A 96 17.42 5.12 1.13
C ARG A 96 17.04 6.34 0.29
N VAL A 97 17.01 7.53 0.88
CA VAL A 97 16.78 8.79 0.16
C VAL A 97 17.89 9.06 -0.85
N ASP A 98 19.15 8.76 -0.50
CA ASP A 98 20.27 8.92 -1.44
C ASP A 98 20.12 8.01 -2.68
N ASP A 99 19.65 6.77 -2.49
CA ASP A 99 19.35 5.87 -3.61
C ASP A 99 18.23 6.45 -4.50
N LEU A 100 17.16 6.95 -3.89
CA LEU A 100 16.04 7.57 -4.62
C LEU A 100 16.45 8.84 -5.38
N ILE A 101 17.40 9.63 -4.83
CA ILE A 101 17.97 10.77 -5.54
C ILE A 101 18.68 10.30 -6.81
N VAL A 102 19.48 9.24 -6.72
CA VAL A 102 20.19 8.68 -7.89
C VAL A 102 19.20 8.19 -8.94
N GLU A 103 18.16 7.46 -8.53
CA GLU A 103 17.08 7.00 -9.41
C GLU A 103 16.40 8.19 -10.13
N GLN A 104 16.06 9.26 -9.40
CA GLN A 104 15.42 10.43 -9.99
C GLN A 104 16.35 11.21 -10.93
N LEU A 105 17.64 11.35 -10.59
CA LEU A 105 18.63 12.00 -11.45
C LEU A 105 18.83 11.26 -12.78
N GLN A 106 18.76 9.93 -12.77
CA GLN A 106 18.78 9.11 -13.98
C GLN A 106 17.58 9.37 -14.90
N ILE A 107 16.47 9.83 -14.35
CA ILE A 107 15.25 10.18 -15.10
C ILE A 107 15.32 11.63 -15.59
N ASP A 108 15.51 12.58 -14.67
CA ASP A 108 15.46 14.02 -14.96
C ASP A 108 16.65 14.48 -15.82
N THR A 109 17.80 13.84 -15.65
CA THR A 109 19.06 14.24 -16.27
C THR A 109 19.80 13.07 -16.92
N ALA A 110 19.06 12.12 -17.49
CA ALA A 110 19.57 10.85 -18.03
C ALA A 110 20.90 10.96 -18.79
N ALA A 111 20.98 11.87 -19.77
CA ALA A 111 22.19 12.10 -20.57
C ALA A 111 23.35 12.67 -19.72
N ALA A 112 23.08 13.68 -18.90
CA ALA A 112 24.10 14.29 -18.05
C ALA A 112 24.62 13.33 -16.97
N TRP A 113 23.73 12.52 -16.36
CA TRP A 113 24.10 11.57 -15.33
C TRP A 113 24.94 10.39 -15.87
N LYS A 114 24.58 9.86 -17.04
CA LYS A 114 25.26 8.69 -17.64
C LYS A 114 26.73 8.96 -17.91
N ASP A 115 27.04 10.13 -18.46
CA ASP A 115 28.40 10.49 -18.92
C ASP A 115 29.18 11.32 -17.88
N ALA A 116 28.57 11.70 -16.76
CA ALA A 116 29.21 12.49 -15.72
C ALA A 116 30.36 11.76 -15.01
N ALA A 117 31.48 12.46 -14.87
CA ALA A 117 32.57 12.07 -13.97
C ALA A 117 32.13 12.09 -12.50
N THR A 118 32.88 11.40 -11.62
CA THR A 118 32.53 11.27 -10.19
C THR A 118 32.30 12.60 -9.50
N ALA A 119 33.14 13.62 -9.74
CA ALA A 119 33.00 14.93 -9.12
C ALA A 119 31.70 15.65 -9.54
N GLU A 120 31.29 15.50 -10.80
CA GLU A 120 30.04 16.08 -11.31
C GLU A 120 28.82 15.36 -10.74
N LYS A 121 28.87 14.02 -10.63
CA LYS A 121 27.83 13.24 -9.92
C LYS A 121 27.67 13.69 -8.47
N SER A 122 28.77 13.95 -7.75
CA SER A 122 28.71 14.49 -6.40
C SER A 122 28.06 15.87 -6.34
N ARG A 123 28.33 16.75 -7.31
CA ARG A 123 27.70 18.07 -7.41
C ARG A 123 26.19 17.96 -7.67
N LEU A 124 25.79 17.10 -8.60
CA LEU A 124 24.38 16.83 -8.90
C LEU A 124 23.63 16.27 -7.69
N MET A 125 24.24 15.32 -6.97
CA MET A 125 23.67 14.77 -5.73
C MET A 125 23.43 15.86 -4.69
N GLU A 126 24.41 16.75 -4.45
CA GLU A 126 24.26 17.83 -3.48
C GLU A 126 23.19 18.85 -3.88
N GLN A 127 23.09 19.16 -5.18
CA GLN A 127 22.02 20.00 -5.69
C GLN A 127 20.65 19.34 -5.50
N ALA A 128 20.53 18.05 -5.83
CA ALA A 128 19.31 17.28 -5.70
C ALA A 128 18.84 17.16 -4.24
N ARG A 129 19.75 16.97 -3.27
CA ARG A 129 19.44 17.00 -1.83
C ARG A 129 18.77 18.31 -1.39
N ARG A 130 19.08 19.42 -2.07
CA ARG A 130 18.56 20.77 -1.77
C ARG A 130 17.32 21.12 -2.57
N SER A 131 16.98 20.36 -3.61
CA SER A 131 15.85 20.66 -4.50
C SER A 131 14.74 19.62 -4.47
N TYR A 132 15.00 18.38 -4.06
CA TYR A 132 14.02 17.29 -4.07
C TYR A 132 13.33 17.12 -2.71
N ALA A 133 12.02 16.90 -2.77
CA ALA A 133 11.16 16.66 -1.62
C ALA A 133 10.85 15.17 -1.49
N PHE A 134 11.05 14.63 -0.29
CA PHE A 134 10.76 13.24 0.04
C PHE A 134 9.74 13.15 1.17
N TYR A 135 8.91 12.11 1.17
CA TYR A 135 7.90 11.88 2.19
C TYR A 135 7.93 10.41 2.63
N LEU A 136 7.40 10.11 3.82
CA LEU A 136 7.20 8.72 4.25
C LEU A 136 5.82 8.23 3.86
N CYS A 137 5.77 7.06 3.23
CA CYS A 137 4.51 6.41 2.89
C CYS A 137 3.73 6.02 4.16
N THR A 138 2.45 6.38 4.25
CA THR A 138 1.61 6.00 5.41
C THR A 138 1.30 4.51 5.47
N SER A 139 1.38 3.80 4.33
CA SER A 139 1.10 2.36 4.25
C SER A 139 2.32 1.49 4.52
N CYS A 140 3.48 1.79 3.92
CA CYS A 140 4.66 0.91 3.99
C CYS A 140 5.87 1.50 4.72
N ASP A 141 5.80 2.74 5.22
CA ASP A 141 6.91 3.48 5.85
C ASP A 141 8.16 3.73 4.98
N GLU A 142 8.15 3.34 3.70
CA GLU A 142 9.24 3.66 2.78
C GLU A 142 9.22 5.14 2.37
N PRO A 143 10.40 5.78 2.25
CA PRO A 143 10.50 7.10 1.68
C PRO A 143 10.18 7.06 0.18
N TYR A 144 9.64 8.14 -0.35
CA TYR A 144 9.38 8.27 -1.78
C TYR A 144 9.52 9.73 -2.25
N PHE A 145 9.85 9.90 -3.53
CA PHE A 145 9.99 11.20 -4.17
C PHE A 145 8.61 11.85 -4.40
N GLY A 146 8.44 13.08 -3.94
CA GLY A 146 7.17 13.82 -3.99
C GLY A 146 7.24 15.13 -4.77
N GLY A 147 8.25 15.30 -5.62
CA GLY A 147 8.48 16.51 -6.40
C GLY A 147 9.60 17.38 -5.85
N THR A 148 9.66 18.64 -6.28
CA THR A 148 10.66 19.58 -5.79
C THR A 148 10.21 20.26 -4.50
N ILE A 149 11.19 20.75 -3.74
CA ILE A 149 10.98 21.53 -2.53
C ILE A 149 10.22 22.82 -2.83
N GLU A 150 10.50 23.45 -3.97
CA GLU A 150 9.77 24.64 -4.44
C GLU A 150 8.26 24.36 -4.51
N CYS A 151 7.86 23.25 -5.13
CA CYS A 151 6.45 22.87 -5.18
C CYS A 151 5.90 22.42 -3.82
N ALA A 152 6.72 21.77 -2.98
CA ALA A 152 6.29 21.27 -1.68
C ALA A 152 6.00 22.39 -0.66
N ASP A 153 6.82 23.44 -0.66
CA ASP A 153 6.74 24.54 0.31
C ASP A 153 5.67 25.59 -0.09
N GLU A 154 5.14 25.54 -1.32
CA GLU A 154 3.98 26.34 -1.77
C GLU A 154 2.66 25.97 -1.05
N GLU A 155 2.63 24.82 -0.37
CA GLU A 155 1.51 24.37 0.47
C GLU A 155 1.87 24.43 1.96
N GLU A 156 2.12 25.63 2.46
CA GLU A 156 2.44 25.87 3.87
C GLU A 156 1.27 25.41 4.78
N GLY A 157 1.38 24.18 5.30
CA GLY A 157 0.45 23.60 6.27
C GLY A 157 0.65 22.11 6.48
N GLU A 158 0.50 21.64 7.72
CA GLU A 158 0.16 20.23 7.93
C GLU A 158 -1.18 19.99 7.24
N ARG A 159 -1.23 19.06 6.28
CA ARG A 159 -2.49 18.55 5.75
C ARG A 159 -2.99 17.48 6.72
N PRO A 160 -3.93 17.78 7.64
CA PRO A 160 -4.39 16.81 8.59
C PRO A 160 -5.31 15.84 7.84
N GLY A 161 -4.99 14.55 7.85
CA GLY A 161 -5.91 13.50 7.40
C GLY A 161 -5.80 13.03 5.95
N GLU A 162 -4.77 13.42 5.18
CA GLU A 162 -4.51 12.80 3.87
C GLU A 162 -3.38 11.76 3.95
N ASP A 163 -3.67 10.54 3.50
CA ASP A 163 -2.67 9.48 3.37
C ASP A 163 -1.62 9.86 2.31
N ARG A 164 -0.40 10.19 2.75
CA ARG A 164 0.76 10.32 1.86
C ARG A 164 1.20 8.93 1.45
N LEU A 165 0.69 8.45 0.32
CA LEU A 165 1.05 7.15 -0.22
C LEU A 165 2.09 7.31 -1.32
N CYS A 166 3.11 6.45 -1.30
CA CYS A 166 4.04 6.36 -2.42
C CYS A 166 3.31 5.88 -3.69
N PRO A 167 3.89 6.09 -4.88
CA PRO A 167 3.28 5.64 -6.14
C PRO A 167 2.96 4.13 -6.19
N GLN A 168 3.61 3.32 -5.35
CA GLN A 168 3.36 1.88 -5.24
C GLN A 168 2.18 1.55 -4.33
N CYS A 169 1.92 2.34 -3.28
CA CYS A 169 0.83 2.12 -2.31
C CYS A 169 -0.42 2.96 -2.59
N SER A 170 -0.29 4.05 -3.34
CA SER A 170 -1.37 4.98 -3.70
C SER A 170 -2.54 4.34 -4.47
N PRO A 171 -2.37 3.28 -5.28
CA PRO A 171 -3.50 2.74 -5.99
C PRO A 171 -4.35 1.83 -5.07
N LYS A 172 -5.21 2.43 -4.24
CA LYS A 172 -6.21 1.70 -3.45
C LYS A 172 -7.23 1.07 -4.41
N SER A 173 -7.12 -0.23 -4.65
CA SER A 173 -7.88 -1.03 -5.64
C SER A 173 -7.59 -0.66 -7.11
N GLN A 174 -7.02 -1.59 -7.89
CA GLN A 174 -6.68 -1.38 -9.30
C GLN A 174 -7.39 -2.39 -10.20
N ILE A 175 -7.95 -1.90 -11.31
CA ILE A 175 -8.49 -2.74 -12.40
C ILE A 175 -7.66 -2.64 -13.68
N VAL A 176 -6.58 -1.85 -13.66
CA VAL A 176 -5.67 -1.63 -14.79
C VAL A 176 -4.54 -2.66 -14.84
N CYS A 177 -4.28 -3.35 -13.72
CA CYS A 177 -3.19 -4.30 -13.57
C CYS A 177 -3.70 -5.64 -13.03
N ARG A 178 -3.26 -6.75 -13.65
CA ARG A 178 -3.59 -8.12 -13.23
C ARG A 178 -2.95 -8.51 -11.90
N ASN A 179 -1.69 -8.11 -11.73
CA ASN A 179 -0.89 -8.39 -10.54
C ASN A 179 -0.50 -7.05 -9.90
N PRO A 180 -1.47 -6.31 -9.34
CA PRO A 180 -1.25 -4.93 -8.91
C PRO A 180 -0.19 -4.81 -7.82
N VAL A 181 0.11 -5.90 -7.10
CA VAL A 181 1.11 -5.94 -6.02
C VAL A 181 2.53 -6.16 -6.55
N GLU A 182 2.71 -7.14 -7.43
CA GLU A 182 4.01 -7.42 -8.03
C GLU A 182 4.42 -6.34 -9.03
N HIS A 183 3.43 -5.75 -9.71
CA HIS A 183 3.68 -4.77 -10.75
C HIS A 183 3.62 -3.31 -10.27
N ARG A 184 3.56 -3.06 -8.95
CA ARG A 184 3.46 -1.69 -8.38
C ARG A 184 4.52 -0.74 -8.93
N GLY A 185 5.74 -1.23 -9.13
CA GLY A 185 6.86 -0.46 -9.69
C GLY A 185 6.75 -0.14 -11.18
N TYR A 186 5.81 -0.74 -11.91
CA TYR A 186 5.58 -0.53 -13.35
C TYR A 186 4.31 0.26 -13.65
N HIS A 187 3.61 0.76 -12.63
CA HIS A 187 2.42 1.57 -12.82
C HIS A 187 2.79 2.98 -13.28
N VAL A 188 2.24 3.37 -14.43
CA VAL A 188 2.29 4.75 -14.93
C VAL A 188 0.99 5.42 -14.52
N TRP A 189 1.07 6.55 -13.83
CA TRP A 189 -0.09 7.28 -13.32
C TRP A 189 -0.75 8.15 -14.38
N LYS A 190 -2.04 8.42 -14.21
CA LYS A 190 -2.78 9.42 -14.98
C LYS A 190 -2.47 10.79 -14.40
N CYS A 191 -2.29 11.80 -15.25
CA CYS A 191 -2.30 13.18 -14.81
C CYS A 191 -3.59 13.49 -14.04
N ARG A 192 -3.51 14.07 -12.84
CA ARG A 192 -4.70 14.41 -12.06
C ARG A 192 -5.56 15.48 -12.75
N TYR A 193 -4.95 16.29 -13.62
CA TYR A 193 -5.58 17.44 -14.27
C TYR A 193 -5.93 17.21 -15.75
N CYS A 194 -5.69 16.02 -16.32
CA CYS A 194 -6.16 15.66 -17.67
C CYS A 194 -6.17 14.13 -17.86
N CYS A 195 -6.47 13.66 -19.07
CA CYS A 195 -6.50 12.22 -19.39
C CYS A 195 -5.25 11.75 -20.16
N ASN A 196 -4.07 12.25 -19.76
CA ASN A 196 -2.77 11.84 -20.31
C ASN A 196 -1.91 11.16 -19.23
N PRO A 197 -0.92 10.33 -19.61
CA PRO A 197 0.01 9.76 -18.65
C PRO A 197 0.83 10.87 -17.96
N SER A 198 1.11 10.68 -16.68
CA SER A 198 1.92 11.59 -15.89
C SER A 198 3.40 11.41 -16.18
N ARG A 199 4.14 12.51 -16.07
CA ARG A 199 5.60 12.56 -16.11
C ARG A 199 6.20 13.08 -14.80
N TYR A 200 5.44 13.91 -14.08
CA TYR A 200 5.86 14.58 -12.86
C TYR A 200 4.99 14.18 -11.69
N VAL A 201 5.57 14.20 -10.49
CA VAL A 201 4.85 14.22 -9.21
C VAL A 201 5.21 15.51 -8.49
N CYS A 202 4.20 16.23 -8.03
CA CYS A 202 4.35 17.47 -7.28
C CYS A 202 3.49 17.41 -6.01
N TYR A 203 3.72 18.33 -5.07
CA TYR A 203 2.93 18.44 -3.82
C TYR A 203 2.86 17.14 -3.01
N GLY A 204 3.86 16.27 -3.17
CA GLY A 204 3.95 15.00 -2.47
C GLY A 204 3.14 13.86 -3.07
N THR A 205 2.02 14.06 -3.75
CA THR A 205 1.17 12.94 -4.25
C THR A 205 0.44 13.23 -5.55
N VAL A 206 0.67 14.39 -6.17
CA VAL A 206 -0.14 14.86 -7.30
C VAL A 206 0.60 14.61 -8.61
N HIS A 207 0.05 13.74 -9.45
CA HIS A 207 0.66 13.40 -10.73
C HIS A 207 0.27 14.40 -11.84
N PHE A 208 1.24 14.86 -12.63
CA PHE A 208 1.04 15.77 -13.76
C PHE A 208 1.66 15.23 -15.05
N CYS A 209 0.98 15.40 -16.19
CA CYS A 209 1.65 15.38 -17.49
C CYS A 209 2.42 16.69 -17.69
N GLU A 210 3.34 16.70 -18.65
CA GLU A 210 4.19 17.86 -18.96
C GLU A 210 3.38 19.12 -19.31
N GLU A 211 2.39 19.01 -20.18
CA GLU A 211 1.52 20.14 -20.55
C GLU A 211 0.77 20.74 -19.35
N CYS A 212 0.21 19.90 -18.47
CA CYS A 212 -0.51 20.36 -17.30
C CYS A 212 0.42 20.93 -16.22
N HIS A 213 1.61 20.35 -16.07
CA HIS A 213 2.64 20.85 -15.17
C HIS A 213 3.06 22.27 -15.60
N ASP A 214 3.55 22.41 -16.83
CA ASP A 214 4.15 23.67 -17.30
C ASP A 214 3.12 24.80 -17.39
N ARG A 215 1.91 24.50 -17.88
CA ARG A 215 0.82 25.49 -17.94
C ARG A 215 0.47 26.04 -16.56
N ASN A 216 0.36 25.16 -15.56
CA ASN A 216 0.03 25.59 -14.22
C ASN A 216 1.20 26.33 -13.55
N SER A 217 2.44 25.87 -13.73
CA SER A 217 3.64 26.57 -13.24
C SER A 217 3.79 27.97 -13.84
N GLN A 218 3.47 28.15 -15.13
CA GLN A 218 3.48 29.47 -15.77
C GLN A 218 2.43 30.41 -15.16
N ARG A 219 1.19 29.94 -14.95
CA ARG A 219 0.12 30.72 -14.32
C ARG A 219 0.50 31.17 -12.90
N VAL A 220 1.11 30.28 -12.12
CA VAL A 220 1.66 30.56 -10.79
C VAL A 220 2.72 31.66 -10.85
N LYS A 221 3.70 31.54 -11.75
CA LYS A 221 4.77 32.54 -11.93
C LYS A 221 4.24 33.90 -12.39
N GLU A 222 3.27 33.93 -13.28
CA GLU A 222 2.63 35.17 -13.74
C GLU A 222 1.87 35.87 -12.62
N HIS A 223 1.14 35.12 -11.79
CA HIS A 223 0.44 35.66 -10.63
C HIS A 223 1.42 36.26 -9.61
N GLN A 224 2.52 35.57 -9.33
CA GLN A 224 3.59 36.07 -8.46
C GLN A 224 4.20 37.37 -9.01
N ARG A 225 4.57 37.41 -10.30
CA ARG A 225 5.13 38.60 -10.97
C ARG A 225 4.18 39.80 -10.91
N ARG A 226 2.88 39.60 -11.19
CA ARG A 226 1.87 40.66 -11.11
C ARG A 226 1.75 41.24 -9.70
N ARG A 227 1.92 40.42 -8.66
CA ARG A 227 1.87 40.89 -7.26
C ARG A 227 3.16 41.56 -6.79
N SER A 228 4.33 41.07 -7.20
CA SER A 228 5.62 41.75 -6.93
C SER A 228 5.61 43.18 -7.48
N ASN A 229 4.94 43.41 -8.61
CA ASN A 229 4.74 44.74 -9.19
C ASN A 229 3.70 45.62 -8.46
N MET A 230 2.87 45.05 -7.57
CA MET A 230 1.81 45.77 -6.84
C MET A 230 2.16 46.11 -5.37
N GLY A 231 3.36 45.77 -4.88
CA GLY A 231 3.96 46.40 -3.70
C GLY A 231 3.16 46.40 -2.39
N ARG A 232 2.37 45.35 -2.08
CA ARG A 232 1.67 45.23 -0.79
C ARG A 232 2.31 44.15 0.11
N PRO A 233 3.12 44.53 1.11
CA PRO A 233 3.65 43.59 2.10
C PRO A 233 2.54 43.12 3.05
N GLY A 234 2.54 41.83 3.41
CA GLY A 234 1.78 41.33 4.57
C GLY A 234 0.42 40.67 4.31
N GLN A 235 0.00 40.46 3.06
CA GLN A 235 -1.23 39.70 2.76
C GLN A 235 -0.89 38.24 2.44
N GLN A 236 -1.51 37.30 3.17
CA GLN A 236 -1.37 35.86 2.94
C GLN A 236 -1.66 35.54 1.46
N VAL A 237 -0.69 34.90 0.80
CA VAL A 237 -0.72 34.68 -0.64
C VAL A 237 -1.61 33.47 -0.92
N THR A 238 -2.84 33.70 -1.38
CA THR A 238 -3.63 32.63 -1.97
C THR A 238 -3.15 32.41 -3.41
N MET A 239 -2.52 31.26 -3.66
CA MET A 239 -2.08 30.87 -4.99
C MET A 239 -3.29 30.62 -5.91
N PRO A 240 -3.20 30.92 -7.22
CA PRO A 240 -4.29 30.63 -8.13
C PRO A 240 -4.56 29.12 -8.17
N PRO A 241 -5.82 28.68 -8.16
CA PRO A 241 -6.13 27.26 -8.23
C PRO A 241 -5.63 26.67 -9.55
N LEU A 242 -5.12 25.44 -9.45
CA LEU A 242 -4.68 24.68 -10.61
C LEU A 242 -5.89 24.35 -11.50
N GLU A 243 -5.76 24.58 -12.80
CA GLU A 243 -6.87 24.42 -13.75
C GLU A 243 -6.84 23.04 -14.43
N PRO A 244 -7.91 22.25 -14.31
CA PRO A 244 -8.03 20.98 -15.01
C PRO A 244 -8.45 21.14 -16.48
N ILE A 245 -8.06 20.19 -17.31
CA ILE A 245 -8.61 19.96 -18.65
C ILE A 245 -9.78 18.98 -18.51
N PRO A 246 -11.01 19.35 -18.91
CA PRO A 246 -12.14 18.42 -18.87
C PRO A 246 -11.89 17.16 -19.70
N CYS A 247 -12.32 16.01 -19.19
CA CYS A 247 -12.31 14.77 -19.96
C CYS A 247 -13.31 14.87 -21.12
N ARG A 248 -12.89 14.46 -22.33
CA ARG A 248 -13.75 14.49 -23.53
C ARG A 248 -14.86 13.43 -23.52
N GLY A 249 -14.70 12.41 -22.68
CA GLY A 249 -15.63 11.29 -22.54
C GLY A 249 -15.67 10.34 -23.74
N GLY A 250 -16.47 9.28 -23.64
CA GLY A 250 -16.71 8.32 -24.71
C GLY A 250 -15.43 7.67 -25.23
N ASP A 251 -15.44 7.33 -26.52
CA ASP A 251 -14.29 6.79 -27.25
C ASP A 251 -13.21 7.85 -27.53
N LEU A 252 -13.48 9.13 -27.20
CA LEU A 252 -12.52 10.23 -27.38
C LEU A 252 -11.55 10.36 -26.19
N CYS A 253 -11.78 9.62 -25.10
CA CYS A 253 -10.87 9.55 -23.96
C CYS A 253 -10.04 8.27 -24.03
N ASN A 254 -8.72 8.41 -24.21
CA ASN A 254 -7.79 7.29 -24.32
C ASN A 254 -7.37 6.68 -22.97
N THR A 255 -7.93 7.16 -21.85
CA THR A 255 -7.66 6.62 -20.52
C THR A 255 -8.76 5.66 -20.13
N HIS A 256 -8.41 4.46 -19.68
CA HIS A 256 -9.37 3.54 -19.08
C HIS A 256 -8.79 2.92 -17.79
N PRO A 257 -9.62 2.36 -16.90
CA PRO A 257 -11.09 2.38 -16.88
C PRO A 257 -11.66 3.80 -16.74
N LYS A 258 -12.92 3.96 -17.10
CA LYS A 258 -13.73 5.07 -16.61
C LYS A 258 -14.39 4.65 -15.29
N PRO A 259 -14.72 5.59 -14.38
CA PRO A 259 -15.44 5.25 -13.15
C PRO A 259 -16.76 4.53 -13.45
N ASN A 260 -17.15 3.57 -12.60
CA ASN A 260 -18.37 2.78 -12.80
C ASN A 260 -19.60 3.67 -13.01
N GLY A 261 -20.33 3.45 -14.10
CA GLY A 261 -21.52 4.24 -14.46
C GLY A 261 -21.23 5.62 -15.06
N HIS A 262 -19.97 5.97 -15.33
CA HIS A 262 -19.58 7.25 -15.92
C HIS A 262 -18.87 7.07 -17.26
N ASP A 263 -19.17 7.96 -18.20
CA ASP A 263 -18.52 8.00 -19.52
C ASP A 263 -17.36 9.02 -19.58
N CYS A 264 -16.95 9.61 -18.46
CA CYS A 264 -15.82 10.52 -18.39
C CYS A 264 -15.07 10.44 -17.04
N HIS A 265 -13.83 10.93 -17.01
CA HIS A 265 -13.02 11.04 -15.79
C HIS A 265 -13.23 12.41 -15.14
N LEU A 266 -13.11 12.42 -13.81
CA LEU A 266 -12.92 13.65 -13.06
C LEU A 266 -11.45 14.07 -13.14
N ASN A 267 -11.21 15.35 -13.42
CA ASN A 267 -9.89 15.95 -13.48
C ASN A 267 -9.89 17.18 -12.55
N GLY A 268 -8.90 17.28 -11.66
CA GLY A 268 -8.83 18.36 -10.66
C GLY A 268 -8.10 17.96 -9.39
N PRO A 269 -8.16 18.76 -8.31
CA PRO A 269 -7.35 18.53 -7.10
C PRO A 269 -7.76 17.30 -6.29
N SER A 270 -8.99 16.80 -6.47
CA SER A 270 -9.54 15.68 -5.70
C SER A 270 -8.73 14.40 -5.87
N HIS A 271 -8.55 13.64 -4.79
CA HIS A 271 -7.89 12.32 -4.83
C HIS A 271 -8.68 11.30 -5.65
N LYS A 272 -9.99 11.53 -5.89
CA LYS A 272 -10.79 10.69 -6.79
C LYS A 272 -10.38 10.81 -8.26
N CYS A 273 -9.54 11.80 -8.59
CA CYS A 273 -8.98 11.99 -9.93
C CYS A 273 -7.66 11.22 -10.13
N GLU A 274 -7.10 10.63 -9.06
CA GLU A 274 -5.92 9.76 -9.13
C GLU A 274 -6.31 8.36 -9.62
N GLN A 275 -5.56 7.87 -10.60
CA GLN A 275 -5.79 6.59 -11.25
C GLN A 275 -4.49 6.16 -11.94
N VAL A 276 -4.19 4.86 -11.95
CA VAL A 276 -3.15 4.32 -12.82
C VAL A 276 -3.61 4.42 -14.27
N TYR A 277 -2.80 5.04 -15.12
CA TYR A 277 -3.06 5.18 -16.54
C TYR A 277 -2.83 3.85 -17.27
N HIS A 278 -1.72 3.17 -17.00
CA HIS A 278 -1.49 1.79 -17.41
C HIS A 278 -0.40 1.10 -16.56
N CYS A 279 -0.29 -0.23 -16.68
CA CYS A 279 0.86 -0.99 -16.18
C CYS A 279 1.83 -1.29 -17.33
N ALA A 280 3.04 -0.73 -17.28
CA ALA A 280 4.04 -0.89 -18.34
C ALA A 280 4.47 -2.35 -18.50
N TRP A 281 4.53 -3.12 -17.40
CA TRP A 281 4.81 -4.55 -17.44
C TRP A 281 3.74 -5.32 -18.21
N CYS A 282 2.47 -5.14 -17.86
CA CYS A 282 1.36 -5.80 -18.54
C CYS A 282 1.32 -5.50 -20.04
N ILE A 283 1.59 -4.25 -20.44
CA ILE A 283 1.65 -3.86 -21.86
C ILE A 283 2.84 -4.51 -22.59
N SER A 284 3.98 -4.68 -21.90
CA SER A 284 5.19 -5.24 -22.50
C SER A 284 5.16 -6.77 -22.67
N THR A 285 4.28 -7.48 -21.95
CA THR A 285 4.13 -8.94 -22.05
C THR A 285 3.04 -9.33 -23.08
N PRO A 286 3.37 -10.11 -24.12
CA PRO A 286 2.50 -10.36 -25.29
C PRO A 286 1.29 -11.28 -25.04
N SER A 287 0.98 -11.68 -23.81
CA SER A 287 -0.11 -12.62 -23.50
C SER A 287 -1.52 -12.01 -23.49
N SER A 288 -1.71 -10.74 -23.88
CA SER A 288 -3.04 -10.08 -23.87
C SER A 288 -3.10 -8.91 -24.85
N PHE A 289 -3.03 -9.19 -26.15
CA PHE A 289 -3.35 -8.18 -27.17
C PHE A 289 -4.87 -8.03 -27.31
N THR A 290 -5.45 -7.12 -26.54
CA THR A 290 -6.66 -6.38 -26.96
C THR A 290 -6.48 -4.90 -26.58
N ASN A 291 -5.99 -4.12 -27.55
CA ASN A 291 -5.94 -2.66 -27.61
C ASN A 291 -5.31 -1.86 -26.44
N ASN A 292 -4.48 -0.89 -26.84
CA ASN A 292 -3.90 0.15 -26.00
C ASN A 292 -4.86 0.65 -24.91
N ASN A 293 -4.40 0.62 -23.65
CA ASN A 293 -5.06 1.18 -22.47
C ASN A 293 -6.42 0.61 -22.07
N ALA A 294 -6.88 -0.54 -22.61
CA ALA A 294 -8.11 -1.14 -22.12
C ALA A 294 -7.96 -1.58 -20.66
N VAL A 295 -9.03 -1.41 -19.88
CA VAL A 295 -9.26 -2.17 -18.64
C VAL A 295 -8.82 -3.59 -18.90
N VAL A 296 -8.16 -4.25 -17.94
CA VAL A 296 -8.02 -5.69 -18.06
C VAL A 296 -9.43 -6.23 -18.03
N GLU A 297 -10.05 -6.43 -19.19
CA GLU A 297 -11.24 -7.25 -19.30
C GLU A 297 -10.87 -8.56 -18.62
N GLU A 298 -11.64 -8.93 -17.58
CA GLU A 298 -11.45 -10.22 -16.95
C GLU A 298 -11.46 -11.24 -18.09
N GLU A 299 -10.37 -12.00 -18.21
CA GLU A 299 -10.31 -13.01 -19.26
C GLU A 299 -11.56 -13.89 -19.11
N PRO A 300 -12.32 -14.11 -20.21
CA PRO A 300 -13.48 -14.98 -20.15
C PRO A 300 -13.05 -16.31 -19.53
N GLY A 301 -13.92 -16.86 -18.71
CA GLY A 301 -13.57 -18.02 -17.91
C GLY A 301 -14.77 -18.61 -17.22
N SER A 302 -14.52 -19.75 -16.57
CA SER A 302 -15.55 -20.46 -15.83
C SER A 302 -16.07 -19.60 -14.67
N GLN A 303 -17.23 -19.99 -14.16
CA GLN A 303 -17.67 -19.54 -12.85
C GLN A 303 -16.63 -19.93 -11.77
N ASN A 304 -16.71 -19.26 -10.62
CA ASN A 304 -15.85 -19.55 -9.49
C ASN A 304 -16.07 -20.99 -8.99
N LEU A 305 -15.00 -21.77 -8.91
CA LEU A 305 -14.99 -23.15 -8.43
C LEU A 305 -14.86 -23.25 -6.91
N ILE A 306 -14.57 -22.14 -6.22
CA ILE A 306 -14.52 -22.09 -4.76
C ILE A 306 -15.92 -22.09 -4.18
N ILE A 307 -16.14 -22.96 -3.19
CA ILE A 307 -17.32 -22.93 -2.35
C ILE A 307 -17.10 -22.03 -1.14
N ASN A 308 -18.14 -21.27 -0.77
CA ASN A 308 -18.14 -20.37 0.39
C ASN A 308 -16.93 -19.41 0.38
N PRO A 309 -16.82 -18.54 -0.64
CA PRO A 309 -15.61 -17.76 -0.90
C PRO A 309 -15.37 -16.64 0.11
N SER A 310 -16.37 -16.23 0.89
CA SER A 310 -16.27 -15.10 1.82
C SER A 310 -16.78 -15.40 3.23
N GLY A 311 -17.21 -16.63 3.52
CA GLY A 311 -17.59 -17.07 4.86
C GLY A 311 -19.07 -16.96 5.18
N GLU A 312 -19.94 -16.72 4.18
CA GLU A 312 -21.38 -16.62 4.34
C GLU A 312 -22.00 -17.90 4.96
N ARG A 313 -21.34 -19.04 4.78
CA ARG A 313 -21.69 -20.34 5.40
C ARG A 313 -20.69 -20.76 6.48
N GLY A 314 -20.11 -19.80 7.21
CA GLY A 314 -19.09 -20.06 8.22
C GLY A 314 -17.80 -20.62 7.59
N MET A 315 -17.24 -21.67 8.16
CA MET A 315 -16.03 -22.33 7.64
C MET A 315 -16.32 -23.50 6.68
N VAL A 316 -17.56 -23.68 6.23
CA VAL A 316 -17.94 -24.80 5.34
C VAL A 316 -17.07 -24.78 4.07
N GLY A 317 -16.49 -25.93 3.73
CA GLY A 317 -15.63 -26.11 2.56
C GLY A 317 -14.15 -25.74 2.78
N TRP A 318 -13.81 -25.06 3.88
CA TRP A 318 -12.44 -24.66 4.19
C TRP A 318 -11.82 -25.55 5.26
N LYS A 319 -10.72 -26.22 4.92
CA LYS A 319 -9.94 -27.00 5.88
C LYS A 319 -8.94 -26.10 6.58
N GLN A 320 -9.01 -26.01 7.91
CA GLN A 320 -7.99 -25.34 8.71
C GLN A 320 -6.69 -26.15 8.67
N VAL A 321 -5.58 -25.48 8.33
CA VAL A 321 -4.26 -26.11 8.21
C VAL A 321 -3.56 -26.16 9.56
N ASN A 322 -3.86 -25.21 10.44
CA ASN A 322 -3.19 -25.06 11.73
C ASN A 322 -4.03 -25.66 12.87
N ARG A 323 -3.37 -26.23 13.88
CA ARG A 323 -4.06 -26.90 15.02
C ARG A 323 -4.43 -25.92 16.14
N THR A 324 -3.66 -24.86 16.32
CA THR A 324 -3.77 -23.92 17.45
C THR A 324 -4.41 -22.60 17.07
N MET A 325 -4.22 -22.15 15.83
CA MET A 325 -4.64 -20.83 15.35
C MET A 325 -5.48 -21.00 14.09
N ASN A 326 -6.76 -20.64 14.20
CA ASN A 326 -7.73 -20.86 13.15
C ASN A 326 -8.27 -19.53 12.64
N TRP A 327 -8.62 -19.52 11.36
CA TRP A 327 -9.47 -18.48 10.80
C TRP A 327 -10.85 -18.51 11.49
N ARG A 328 -11.44 -17.33 11.61
CA ARG A 328 -12.83 -17.12 12.06
C ARG A 328 -13.60 -16.40 10.96
N VAL A 329 -14.92 -16.44 11.03
CA VAL A 329 -15.79 -15.60 10.21
C VAL A 329 -16.28 -14.45 11.06
N GLU A 330 -16.31 -13.25 10.48
CA GLU A 330 -16.91 -12.06 11.07
C GLU A 330 -17.78 -11.32 10.05
N GLN A 331 -18.62 -10.41 10.57
CA GLN A 331 -19.33 -9.46 9.73
C GLN A 331 -18.34 -8.36 9.32
N SER A 332 -18.26 -8.08 8.02
CA SER A 332 -17.34 -7.08 7.51
C SER A 332 -17.84 -5.67 7.78
N GLU A 333 -17.03 -4.87 8.47
CA GLU A 333 -17.27 -3.43 8.63
C GLU A 333 -17.16 -2.67 7.30
N VAL A 334 -16.34 -3.18 6.38
CA VAL A 334 -16.19 -2.69 5.00
C VAL A 334 -16.61 -3.82 4.07
N PRO A 335 -17.90 -3.94 3.69
CA PRO A 335 -18.38 -5.00 2.82
C PRO A 335 -17.62 -5.04 1.50
N LEU A 336 -17.39 -6.24 0.97
CA LEU A 336 -16.68 -6.38 -0.30
C LEU A 336 -17.52 -5.84 -1.48
N ASN A 337 -18.84 -6.01 -1.39
CA ASN A 337 -19.86 -5.47 -2.27
C ASN A 337 -21.23 -5.58 -1.55
N GLU A 338 -22.31 -5.17 -2.21
CA GLU A 338 -23.66 -5.17 -1.64
C GLU A 338 -24.14 -6.56 -1.18
N SER A 339 -23.69 -7.64 -1.83
CA SER A 339 -24.10 -9.01 -1.49
C SER A 339 -23.14 -9.73 -0.54
N THR A 340 -21.89 -9.29 -0.45
CA THR A 340 -20.82 -9.96 0.32
C THR A 340 -20.47 -9.15 1.55
N THR A 341 -21.14 -9.48 2.66
CA THR A 341 -21.04 -8.75 3.94
C THR A 341 -20.26 -9.50 5.03
N THR A 342 -19.70 -10.67 4.71
CA THR A 342 -18.88 -11.46 5.63
C THR A 342 -17.45 -11.61 5.10
N ASN A 343 -16.52 -11.86 6.01
CA ASN A 343 -15.14 -12.20 5.67
C ASN A 343 -14.56 -13.21 6.66
N PHE A 344 -13.49 -13.87 6.24
CA PHE A 344 -12.60 -14.59 7.14
C PHE A 344 -11.65 -13.59 7.82
N VAL A 345 -11.27 -13.84 9.07
CA VAL A 345 -10.30 -13.05 9.84
C VAL A 345 -9.31 -13.96 10.56
N SER A 346 -8.03 -13.57 10.51
CA SER A 346 -6.92 -14.28 11.16
C SER A 346 -6.55 -13.65 12.51
N SER A 347 -5.71 -14.35 13.26
CA SER A 347 -5.29 -13.97 14.61
C SER A 347 -3.86 -13.41 14.62
N PHE A 348 -3.18 -13.46 15.77
CA PHE A 348 -1.85 -12.89 15.97
C PHE A 348 -0.68 -13.78 15.51
N GLN A 349 -0.96 -15.05 15.31
CA GLN A 349 -0.03 -15.99 14.67
C GLN A 349 -0.59 -16.38 13.30
N TRP A 350 0.26 -16.97 12.46
CA TRP A 350 -0.15 -17.48 11.16
C TRP A 350 -1.36 -18.41 11.32
N CYS A 351 -2.49 -18.01 10.75
CA CYS A 351 -3.66 -18.85 10.52
C CYS A 351 -3.62 -19.29 9.07
N GLY A 352 -3.79 -20.59 8.81
CA GLY A 352 -3.82 -21.16 7.47
C GLY A 352 -5.12 -21.91 7.21
N MET A 353 -5.70 -21.74 6.02
CA MET A 353 -6.81 -22.57 5.56
C MET A 353 -6.67 -22.89 4.08
N SER A 354 -7.26 -24.01 3.65
CA SER A 354 -7.15 -24.51 2.29
C SER A 354 -8.44 -25.08 1.74
N GLN A 355 -8.62 -25.02 0.43
CA GLN A 355 -9.67 -25.73 -0.30
C GLN A 355 -9.05 -26.47 -1.49
N THR A 356 -9.44 -27.73 -1.69
CA THR A 356 -8.96 -28.58 -2.79
C THR A 356 -10.06 -28.70 -3.84
N ILE A 357 -9.72 -28.38 -5.08
CA ILE A 357 -10.62 -28.41 -6.24
C ILE A 357 -10.22 -29.61 -7.11
N PRO A 358 -11.12 -30.60 -7.27
CA PRO A 358 -10.83 -31.81 -8.03
C PRO A 358 -10.98 -31.55 -9.54
N LEU A 359 -9.96 -30.94 -10.17
CA LEU A 359 -10.01 -30.56 -11.59
C LEU A 359 -10.39 -31.72 -12.51
N HIS A 360 -9.91 -32.94 -12.25
CA HIS A 360 -10.25 -34.14 -13.01
C HIS A 360 -11.76 -34.46 -13.09
N ARG A 361 -12.57 -33.94 -12.17
CA ARG A 361 -14.05 -34.06 -12.19
C ARG A 361 -14.72 -32.93 -12.94
N ILE A 362 -14.04 -31.81 -13.10
CA ILE A 362 -14.58 -30.55 -13.63
C ILE A 362 -14.20 -30.39 -15.10
N VAL A 363 -12.98 -30.78 -15.50
CA VAL A 363 -12.46 -30.61 -16.86
C VAL A 363 -12.04 -31.93 -17.48
N TYR A 364 -12.14 -32.05 -18.81
CA TYR A 364 -11.75 -33.27 -19.53
C TYR A 364 -10.25 -33.57 -19.37
N ASN A 365 -9.42 -32.55 -19.55
CA ASN A 365 -7.96 -32.63 -19.43
C ASN A 365 -7.43 -31.53 -18.48
N PRO A 366 -7.15 -31.85 -17.20
CA PRO A 366 -6.65 -30.86 -16.26
C PRO A 366 -5.24 -30.33 -16.58
N SER A 367 -4.44 -31.05 -17.37
CA SER A 367 -3.09 -30.62 -17.73
C SER A 367 -3.07 -29.54 -18.82
N SER A 368 -4.18 -29.31 -19.52
CA SER A 368 -4.27 -28.33 -20.61
C SER A 368 -4.96 -27.02 -20.22
N VAL A 369 -5.49 -26.90 -19.01
CA VAL A 369 -6.23 -25.71 -18.59
C VAL A 369 -5.32 -24.67 -17.96
N ARG A 370 -5.59 -23.40 -18.29
CA ARG A 370 -5.02 -22.25 -17.61
C ARG A 370 -5.95 -21.84 -16.48
N LEU A 371 -5.39 -21.51 -15.31
CA LEU A 371 -6.19 -21.17 -14.12
C LEU A 371 -5.89 -19.77 -13.63
N GLU A 372 -6.93 -19.08 -13.20
CA GLU A 372 -6.83 -17.90 -12.35
C GLU A 372 -7.15 -18.29 -10.92
N VAL A 373 -6.22 -18.01 -10.00
CA VAL A 373 -6.45 -18.17 -8.56
C VAL A 373 -6.30 -16.82 -7.89
N SER A 374 -7.34 -16.34 -7.22
CA SER A 374 -7.33 -15.03 -6.59
C SER A 374 -8.02 -15.02 -5.23
N ALA A 375 -7.66 -14.05 -4.40
CA ALA A 375 -8.33 -13.76 -3.14
C ALA A 375 -8.29 -12.26 -2.91
N LYS A 376 -9.30 -11.73 -2.23
CA LYS A 376 -9.30 -10.35 -1.76
C LYS A 376 -8.96 -10.32 -0.27
N PHE A 377 -8.12 -9.38 0.12
CA PHE A 377 -7.63 -9.26 1.49
C PHE A 377 -7.59 -7.80 1.94
N MET A 378 -7.70 -7.61 3.24
CA MET A 378 -7.54 -6.32 3.91
C MET A 378 -7.09 -6.54 5.36
N GLY A 379 -6.89 -5.47 6.11
CA GLY A 379 -6.51 -5.45 7.52
C GLY A 379 -7.39 -4.50 8.32
N ARG A 380 -6.99 -4.22 9.55
CA ARG A 380 -7.63 -3.19 10.38
C ARG A 380 -6.82 -1.90 10.33
N THR A 381 -7.46 -0.77 10.66
CA THR A 381 -6.81 0.54 10.77
C THR A 381 -5.93 0.67 12.01
N ASP A 382 -6.25 -0.05 13.07
CA ASP A 382 -5.55 -0.01 14.36
C ASP A 382 -4.43 -1.06 14.50
N CYS A 383 -4.36 -2.04 13.60
CA CYS A 383 -3.40 -3.13 13.65
C CYS A 383 -2.93 -3.54 12.23
N PRO A 384 -1.66 -3.27 11.88
CA PRO A 384 -1.07 -3.82 10.67
C PRO A 384 -1.11 -5.34 10.67
N SER A 385 -1.30 -5.92 9.49
CA SER A 385 -1.44 -7.36 9.32
C SER A 385 -0.89 -7.80 7.98
N VAL A 386 -0.64 -9.10 7.87
CA VAL A 386 0.01 -9.72 6.72
C VAL A 386 -0.90 -10.79 6.13
N PHE A 387 -0.93 -10.85 4.80
CA PHE A 387 -1.61 -11.86 4.00
C PHE A 387 -0.61 -12.60 3.10
N GLN A 388 -0.84 -13.89 2.88
CA GLN A 388 -0.09 -14.66 1.88
C GLN A 388 -1.01 -15.70 1.23
N MET A 389 -0.84 -15.93 -0.07
CA MET A 389 -1.58 -16.95 -0.82
C MET A 389 -0.61 -17.93 -1.48
N GLN A 390 -0.94 -19.21 -1.44
CA GLN A 390 -0.19 -20.27 -2.08
C GLN A 390 -1.13 -21.16 -2.88
N VAL A 391 -0.66 -21.59 -4.05
CA VAL A 391 -1.35 -22.51 -4.94
C VAL A 391 -0.47 -23.71 -5.20
N VAL A 392 -1.05 -24.90 -5.05
CA VAL A 392 -0.36 -26.17 -5.26
C VAL A 392 -1.16 -27.00 -6.24
N LEU A 393 -0.52 -27.42 -7.33
CA LEU A 393 -1.05 -28.45 -8.23
C LEU A 393 -0.56 -29.81 -7.78
N LEU A 394 -1.48 -30.77 -7.74
CA LEU A 394 -1.23 -32.15 -7.37
C LEU A 394 -1.51 -33.08 -8.55
N ASP A 395 -0.76 -34.18 -8.65
CA ASP A 395 -1.08 -35.30 -9.55
C ASP A 395 -2.12 -36.26 -8.95
N ASP A 396 -2.42 -37.33 -9.67
CA ASP A 396 -3.37 -38.38 -9.27
C ASP A 396 -2.92 -39.18 -8.03
N GLU A 397 -1.61 -39.22 -7.77
CA GLU A 397 -1.01 -39.76 -6.54
C GLU A 397 -0.90 -38.72 -5.41
N ARG A 398 -1.44 -37.51 -5.59
CA ARG A 398 -1.37 -36.36 -4.66
C ARG A 398 0.06 -35.86 -4.39
N ARG A 399 1.00 -36.12 -5.30
CA ARG A 399 2.33 -35.52 -5.26
C ARG A 399 2.28 -34.12 -5.85
N VAL A 400 3.13 -33.24 -5.34
CA VAL A 400 3.19 -31.85 -5.81
C VAL A 400 3.86 -31.81 -7.18
N VAL A 401 3.13 -31.37 -8.21
CA VAL A 401 3.69 -31.15 -9.56
C VAL A 401 4.10 -29.70 -9.79
N HIS A 402 3.40 -28.76 -9.16
CA HIS A 402 3.73 -27.35 -9.23
C HIS A 402 3.30 -26.63 -7.96
N ARG A 403 4.07 -25.62 -7.56
CA ARG A 403 3.79 -24.76 -6.41
C ARG A 403 4.20 -23.34 -6.75
N VAL A 404 3.30 -22.41 -6.47
CA VAL A 404 3.56 -20.97 -6.55
C VAL A 404 2.94 -20.29 -5.34
N GLU A 405 3.58 -19.24 -4.87
CA GLU A 405 3.09 -18.46 -3.74
C GLU A 405 3.38 -16.98 -3.97
N THR A 406 2.55 -16.14 -3.36
CA THR A 406 2.83 -14.72 -3.25
C THR A 406 3.91 -14.50 -2.20
N SER A 407 4.58 -13.36 -2.28
CA SER A 407 5.29 -12.83 -1.11
C SER A 407 4.31 -12.56 0.04
N ALA A 408 4.85 -12.33 1.24
CA ALA A 408 4.06 -11.84 2.36
C ALA A 408 3.62 -10.39 2.09
N LEU A 409 2.32 -10.18 1.92
CA LEU A 409 1.72 -8.91 1.54
C LEU A 409 1.20 -8.18 2.77
N SER A 410 1.58 -6.92 2.95
CA SER A 410 0.97 -6.06 3.97
C SER A 410 -0.49 -5.78 3.58
N ALA A 411 -1.41 -6.03 4.52
CA ALA A 411 -2.84 -5.95 4.27
C ALA A 411 -3.35 -4.51 4.48
N PRO A 412 -3.99 -3.90 3.46
CA PRO A 412 -4.48 -2.53 3.56
C PRO A 412 -5.66 -2.41 4.52
N ALA A 413 -5.72 -1.32 5.28
CA ALA A 413 -6.67 -1.19 6.39
C ALA A 413 -8.10 -0.79 6.00
N ASP A 414 -8.29 -0.19 4.83
CA ASP A 414 -9.50 0.57 4.49
C ASP A 414 -10.15 0.16 3.17
N TYR A 415 -9.55 -0.75 2.42
CA TYR A 415 -10.11 -1.28 1.18
C TYR A 415 -9.70 -2.74 0.96
N TRP A 416 -10.49 -3.43 0.14
CA TRP A 416 -10.17 -4.77 -0.33
C TRP A 416 -9.17 -4.70 -1.47
N GLU A 417 -7.98 -5.26 -1.25
CA GLU A 417 -7.00 -5.48 -2.31
C GLU A 417 -7.14 -6.89 -2.88
N ARG A 418 -6.90 -7.05 -4.18
CA ARG A 418 -6.95 -8.35 -4.86
C ARG A 418 -5.53 -8.86 -5.12
N SER A 419 -5.26 -10.07 -4.65
CA SER A 419 -4.10 -10.85 -5.07
C SER A 419 -4.53 -11.91 -6.08
N CYS A 420 -3.73 -12.12 -7.12
CA CYS A 420 -4.03 -13.02 -8.22
C CYS A 420 -2.76 -13.74 -8.68
N LEU A 421 -2.89 -15.05 -8.94
CA LEU A 421 -1.86 -15.89 -9.52
C LEU A 421 -2.46 -16.57 -10.75
N ILE A 422 -1.73 -16.48 -11.87
CA ILE A 422 -2.07 -17.18 -13.10
C ILE A 422 -1.24 -18.46 -13.17
N ILE A 423 -1.91 -19.60 -13.30
CA ILE A 423 -1.27 -20.89 -13.43
C ILE A 423 -1.36 -21.33 -14.88
N GLU A 424 -0.20 -21.44 -15.52
CA GLU A 424 -0.10 -21.92 -16.89
C GLU A 424 -0.33 -23.44 -16.96
N PRO A 425 -0.79 -23.98 -18.10
CA PRO A 425 -1.02 -25.40 -18.30
C PRO A 425 0.18 -26.25 -17.85
N THR A 426 -0.06 -27.15 -16.90
CA THR A 426 0.99 -27.91 -16.23
C THR A 426 0.76 -29.41 -16.42
N ARG A 427 1.77 -30.10 -16.95
CA ARG A 427 1.71 -31.55 -17.17
C ARG A 427 1.54 -32.29 -15.84
N GLY A 428 0.59 -33.22 -15.81
CA GLY A 428 0.32 -34.04 -14.63
C GLY A 428 -0.57 -33.36 -13.60
N ALA A 429 -1.11 -32.17 -13.89
CA ALA A 429 -2.13 -31.57 -13.03
C ALA A 429 -3.37 -32.49 -12.94
N TYR A 430 -3.92 -32.61 -11.73
CA TYR A 430 -5.07 -33.46 -11.43
C TYR A 430 -6.02 -32.81 -10.40
N GLU A 431 -5.46 -32.20 -9.36
CA GLU A 431 -6.17 -31.35 -8.39
C GLU A 431 -5.42 -30.02 -8.21
N VAL A 432 -6.15 -28.96 -7.86
CA VAL A 432 -5.56 -27.68 -7.42
C VAL A 432 -5.95 -27.39 -5.99
N VAL A 433 -4.99 -26.96 -5.18
CA VAL A 433 -5.19 -26.57 -3.78
C VAL A 433 -4.85 -25.10 -3.65
N ILE A 434 -5.85 -24.29 -3.27
CA ILE A 434 -5.62 -22.93 -2.80
C ILE A 434 -5.39 -22.95 -1.30
N MET A 435 -4.38 -22.23 -0.83
CA MET A 435 -4.11 -21.99 0.58
C MET A 435 -3.99 -20.49 0.82
N VAL A 436 -4.65 -20.00 1.87
CA VAL A 436 -4.54 -18.61 2.31
C VAL A 436 -4.06 -18.54 3.76
N PHE A 437 -3.15 -17.61 4.01
CA PHE A 437 -2.50 -17.41 5.28
C PHE A 437 -2.61 -15.95 5.71
N GLY A 438 -2.72 -15.74 7.01
CA GLY A 438 -2.78 -14.39 7.56
C GLY A 438 -2.37 -14.35 9.03
N LYS A 439 -1.85 -13.21 9.46
CA LYS A 439 -1.58 -12.89 10.86
C LYS A 439 -1.57 -11.39 11.10
N ASP A 440 -1.59 -10.96 12.35
CA ASP A 440 -1.26 -9.58 12.71
C ASP A 440 0.26 -9.33 12.77
N GLU A 441 0.63 -8.06 12.98
CA GLU A 441 2.01 -7.66 13.23
C GLU A 441 2.24 -7.12 14.65
N ARG A 442 1.19 -6.97 15.46
CA ARG A 442 1.27 -6.43 16.83
C ARG A 442 1.18 -7.47 17.93
N PHE A 443 0.95 -8.72 17.55
CA PHE A 443 0.80 -9.85 18.46
C PHE A 443 -0.36 -9.67 19.48
N TRP A 444 -1.49 -9.13 19.02
CA TRP A 444 -2.65 -8.83 19.85
C TRP A 444 -3.60 -10.02 19.91
N GLN A 445 -3.85 -10.50 21.12
CA GLN A 445 -4.76 -11.63 21.34
C GLN A 445 -6.17 -11.29 20.81
N GLY A 446 -6.66 -12.08 19.86
CA GLY A 446 -7.95 -11.87 19.21
C GLY A 446 -7.88 -11.97 17.69
N ASN A 447 -8.86 -11.39 17.00
CA ASN A 447 -8.99 -11.41 15.55
C ASN A 447 -8.49 -10.08 14.94
N PHE A 448 -7.21 -9.79 15.14
CA PHE A 448 -6.57 -8.55 14.67
C PHE A 448 -5.72 -8.74 13.41
N GLY A 449 -5.66 -9.96 12.87
CA GLY A 449 -4.90 -10.28 11.68
C GLY A 449 -5.60 -9.87 10.39
N SER A 450 -5.02 -10.29 9.26
CA SER A 450 -5.57 -10.01 7.94
C SER A 450 -6.95 -10.66 7.76
N LYS A 451 -7.80 -9.97 7.03
CA LYS A 451 -9.13 -10.36 6.60
C LYS A 451 -9.08 -10.86 5.15
N VAL A 452 -9.88 -11.87 4.82
CA VAL A 452 -9.92 -12.47 3.47
C VAL A 452 -11.36 -12.71 3.04
N ALA A 453 -11.69 -12.39 1.79
CA ALA A 453 -12.98 -12.63 1.17
C ALA A 453 -12.84 -12.82 -0.35
N GLY A 454 -13.91 -13.25 -1.02
CA GLY A 454 -13.92 -13.36 -2.48
C GLY A 454 -12.84 -14.29 -3.05
N CYS A 455 -12.47 -15.34 -2.32
CA CYS A 455 -11.55 -16.37 -2.82
C CYS A 455 -12.12 -16.99 -4.10
N SER A 456 -11.30 -17.11 -5.13
CA SER A 456 -11.74 -17.56 -6.44
C SER A 456 -10.72 -18.45 -7.13
N VAL A 457 -11.21 -19.51 -7.77
CA VAL A 457 -10.47 -20.34 -8.72
C VAL A 457 -11.32 -20.44 -9.97
N ARG A 458 -10.80 -19.98 -11.11
CA ARG A 458 -11.48 -20.03 -12.41
C ARG A 458 -10.59 -20.69 -13.45
N ILE A 459 -11.22 -21.34 -14.41
CA ILE A 459 -10.57 -21.79 -15.64
C ILE A 459 -10.64 -20.64 -16.64
N LEU A 460 -9.50 -20.23 -17.19
CA LEU A 460 -9.42 -19.15 -18.18
C LEU A 460 -9.51 -19.74 -19.59
N CYS A 461 -10.60 -19.43 -20.29
CA CYS A 461 -10.79 -19.73 -21.70
C CYS A 461 -11.99 -18.95 -22.27
N PRO A 462 -12.02 -18.66 -23.58
CA PRO A 462 -13.17 -18.04 -24.22
C PRO A 462 -14.49 -18.75 -23.88
N GLU A 463 -15.57 -18.00 -23.73
CA GLU A 463 -16.86 -18.54 -23.28
C GLU A 463 -17.38 -19.67 -24.19
N HIS A 464 -17.17 -19.53 -25.50
CA HIS A 464 -17.53 -20.55 -26.49
C HIS A 464 -16.69 -21.83 -26.42
N GLU A 465 -15.55 -21.83 -25.73
CA GLU A 465 -14.70 -23.01 -25.53
C GLU A 465 -14.99 -23.72 -24.19
N LEU A 466 -15.68 -23.07 -23.24
CA LEU A 466 -15.96 -23.62 -21.91
C LEU A 466 -16.69 -24.97 -21.99
N GLU A 467 -17.63 -25.12 -22.91
CA GLU A 467 -18.38 -26.37 -23.10
C GLU A 467 -17.49 -27.55 -23.54
N ASN A 468 -16.40 -27.26 -24.26
CA ASN A 468 -15.44 -28.26 -24.72
C ASN A 468 -14.40 -28.61 -23.65
N VAL A 469 -14.18 -27.71 -22.69
CA VAL A 469 -13.22 -27.88 -21.60
C VAL A 469 -13.86 -28.54 -20.39
N LEU A 470 -15.08 -28.14 -20.03
CA LEU A 470 -15.81 -28.59 -18.86
C LEU A 470 -16.51 -29.94 -19.10
N ARG A 471 -16.50 -30.80 -18.08
CA ARG A 471 -17.26 -32.05 -18.08
C ARG A 471 -18.75 -31.76 -17.78
N PRO A 472 -19.69 -32.48 -18.42
CA PRO A 472 -21.11 -32.44 -18.07
C PRO A 472 -21.31 -32.78 -16.58
N GLY A 473 -22.01 -31.93 -15.83
CA GLY A 473 -22.20 -32.10 -14.38
C GLY A 473 -20.96 -31.80 -13.52
N GLY A 474 -19.88 -31.26 -14.12
CA GLY A 474 -18.66 -30.85 -13.41
C GLY A 474 -18.80 -29.59 -12.55
N ILE A 475 -19.88 -28.82 -12.74
CA ILE A 475 -20.33 -27.85 -11.76
C ILE A 475 -21.05 -28.66 -10.69
N LEU A 476 -20.47 -28.75 -9.49
CA LEU A 476 -21.17 -29.27 -8.32
C LEU A 476 -22.56 -28.63 -8.29
N GLU A 477 -23.60 -29.41 -8.61
CA GLU A 477 -24.98 -28.95 -8.53
C GLU A 477 -25.13 -28.24 -7.18
N ARG A 478 -25.41 -26.93 -7.23
CA ARG A 478 -25.88 -26.23 -6.06
C ARG A 478 -27.15 -26.96 -5.68
N ASP A 479 -27.12 -27.72 -4.58
CA ASP A 479 -28.31 -28.31 -3.98
C ASP A 479 -29.14 -27.14 -3.43
N GLU A 480 -29.76 -26.36 -4.32
CA GLU A 480 -30.85 -25.43 -4.08
C GLU A 480 -32.15 -26.24 -4.00
N ARG A 481 -32.14 -27.30 -3.19
CA ARG A 481 -33.39 -27.85 -2.67
C ARG A 481 -33.66 -27.17 -1.33
N PRO A 482 -34.73 -26.38 -1.20
CA PRO A 482 -35.22 -26.07 0.14
C PRO A 482 -35.60 -27.42 0.74
N LYS A 483 -34.83 -27.86 1.74
CA LYS A 483 -35.27 -28.96 2.60
C LYS A 483 -36.54 -28.46 3.26
N GLU A 484 -37.69 -28.92 2.76
CA GLU A 484 -38.96 -28.88 3.46
C GLU A 484 -38.85 -29.78 4.72
N HIS A 485 -38.12 -29.29 5.71
CA HIS A 485 -38.17 -29.73 7.09
C HIS A 485 -38.47 -28.51 7.95
N GLY A 486 -39.60 -27.89 7.65
CA GLY A 486 -40.09 -26.68 8.31
C GLY A 486 -41.59 -26.70 8.61
N LEU A 487 -42.26 -27.86 8.53
CA LEU A 487 -43.68 -27.99 8.92
C LEU A 487 -43.90 -28.75 10.25
N LEU A 488 -42.84 -29.15 10.94
CA LEU A 488 -42.93 -29.79 12.26
C LEU A 488 -42.31 -28.98 13.41
N PHE A 489 -41.82 -27.77 13.14
CA PHE A 489 -41.28 -26.85 14.17
C PHE A 489 -42.13 -25.58 14.39
N LEU A 490 -43.32 -25.51 13.79
CA LEU A 490 -44.30 -24.42 14.00
C LEU A 490 -45.54 -24.85 14.81
N LEU A 491 -45.54 -26.04 15.42
CA LEU A 491 -46.60 -26.49 16.34
C LEU A 491 -46.14 -26.77 17.77
N SER A 492 -44.89 -26.43 18.13
CA SER A 492 -44.37 -26.59 19.50
C SER A 492 -44.09 -25.29 20.26
N ASN A 493 -44.37 -24.11 19.66
CA ASN A 493 -44.16 -22.80 20.31
C ASN A 493 -45.42 -21.91 20.40
N LEU A 494 -46.62 -22.49 20.24
CA LEU A 494 -47.90 -21.80 20.41
C LEU A 494 -48.71 -22.27 21.63
N LEU A 495 -48.09 -22.96 22.60
CA LEU A 495 -48.75 -23.42 23.83
C LEU A 495 -48.02 -23.11 25.15
N PHE A 496 -47.05 -22.20 25.17
CA PHE A 496 -46.49 -21.67 26.43
C PHE A 496 -46.12 -20.19 26.22
N PRO A 497 -47.10 -19.27 26.32
CA PRO A 497 -47.24 -18.53 27.57
C PRO A 497 -48.70 -18.12 27.85
N ILE A 498 -49.50 -18.99 28.48
CA ILE A 498 -50.78 -18.59 29.13
C ILE A 498 -50.80 -19.00 30.62
N ALA A 499 -49.68 -19.48 31.17
CA ALA A 499 -49.59 -19.93 32.57
C ALA A 499 -48.83 -18.97 33.52
N LEU A 500 -48.65 -17.68 33.14
CA LEU A 500 -47.95 -16.69 33.99
C LEU A 500 -48.62 -15.31 34.02
N VAL A 501 -49.94 -15.25 33.79
CA VAL A 501 -50.79 -14.06 34.05
C VAL A 501 -51.92 -14.36 35.07
N LEU A 502 -51.98 -15.57 35.62
CA LEU A 502 -52.96 -15.97 36.65
C LEU A 502 -52.32 -16.38 38.00
N PHE A 503 -51.16 -15.81 38.34
CA PHE A 503 -50.53 -15.99 39.67
C PHE A 503 -50.20 -14.67 40.39
N ALA A 504 -50.78 -13.55 39.95
CA ALA A 504 -50.63 -12.23 40.58
C ALA A 504 -51.99 -11.58 40.95
N TRP A 505 -53.02 -12.37 41.24
CA TRP A 505 -54.33 -11.90 41.71
C TRP A 505 -54.95 -12.87 42.74
N LEU A 506 -54.16 -13.38 43.70
CA LEU A 506 -54.66 -14.13 44.86
C LEU A 506 -53.73 -14.02 46.09
N PHE A 507 -53.18 -12.83 46.33
CA PHE A 507 -52.69 -12.39 47.65
C PHE A 507 -52.89 -10.88 47.78
N LEU A 508 -54.16 -10.46 47.86
CA LEU A 508 -54.66 -9.27 48.53
C LEU A 508 -56.19 -9.40 48.58
N GLU A 509 -56.66 -9.75 49.79
CA GLU A 509 -58.03 -9.93 50.29
C GLU A 509 -58.80 -11.20 49.86
#